data_AF-A0A968JPB9-F1
#
_entry.id   AF-A0A968JPB9-F1
#
_cell.length_a   1.000
_cell.length_b   1.000
_cell.length_c   1.000
_cell.angle_alpha   90.00
_cell.angle_beta   90.00
_cell.angle_gamma   90.00
#
_symmetry.space_group_name_H-M   'P 1'
#
loop_
_entity.id
_entity.type
_entity.pdbx_description
1 polymer ?
#
loop_
_entity_poly.entity_id
_entity_poly.type
_entity_poly.pdbx_seq_one_letter_code
_entity_poly.pdbx_strand_id
1 'polypeptide(L)'
;MIESVVNQAALTLKRKHVEDELRASEEKFAAAFRSSPNGILLSTLEEGTIIDINDTLLNFIGIPKEEIIGKKTLEIQFVFKP
;
A
#
# COMPACT_ATOMS: atom_id res chain seq x y z
N MET A 1 4.66 -35.02 25.98
CA MET A 1 3.31 -34.49 25.66
C MET A 1 3.16 -33.04 26.08
N ILE A 2 3.40 -32.68 27.36
CA ILE A 2 3.32 -31.29 27.85
C ILE A 2 4.28 -30.34 27.10
N GLU A 3 5.55 -30.70 26.95
CA GLU A 3 6.53 -29.87 26.21
C GLU A 3 6.12 -29.60 24.75
N SER A 4 5.51 -30.60 24.10
CA SER A 4 5.06 -30.45 22.71
C SER A 4 3.89 -29.49 22.58
N VAL A 5 2.96 -29.48 23.55
CA VAL A 5 1.84 -28.55 23.58
C VAL A 5 2.33 -27.12 23.85
N VAL A 6 3.28 -26.96 24.78
CA VAL A 6 3.89 -25.65 25.08
C VAL A 6 4.63 -25.09 23.88
N ASN A 7 5.40 -25.93 23.17
CA ASN A 7 6.11 -25.50 21.96
C ASN A 7 5.16 -25.10 20.82
N GLN A 8 4.05 -25.83 20.64
CA GLN A 8 3.02 -25.45 19.66
C GLN A 8 2.35 -24.11 20.02
N ALA A 9 1.97 -23.93 21.28
CA ALA A 9 1.36 -22.67 21.75
C ALA A 9 2.31 -21.48 21.58
N ALA A 10 3.59 -21.65 21.90
CA ALA A 10 4.62 -20.62 21.72
C ALA A 10 4.81 -20.26 20.24
N LEU A 11 4.82 -21.25 19.34
CA LEU A 11 4.93 -21.02 17.90
C LEU A 11 3.72 -20.26 17.35
N THR A 12 2.51 -20.65 17.75
CA THR A 12 1.27 -19.96 17.34
C THR A 12 1.24 -18.52 17.85
N LEU A 13 1.63 -18.28 19.11
CA LEU A 13 1.69 -16.94 19.67
C LEU A 13 2.71 -16.06 18.94
N LYS A 14 3.91 -16.62 18.67
CA LYS A 14 4.94 -15.93 17.90
C LYS A 14 4.48 -15.57 16.49
N ARG A 15 3.82 -16.50 15.79
CA ARG A 15 3.25 -16.26 14.47
C ARG A 15 2.22 -15.12 14.51
N LYS A 16 1.28 -15.19 15.46
CA LYS A 16 0.24 -14.17 15.61
C LYS A 16 0.84 -12.79 15.89
N HIS A 17 1.86 -12.73 16.73
CA HIS A 17 2.55 -11.47 17.03
C HIS A 17 3.19 -10.84 15.78
N VAL A 18 3.88 -11.65 14.96
CA VAL A 18 4.46 -11.18 13.69
C VAL A 18 3.37 -10.73 12.71
N GLU A 19 2.26 -11.44 12.62
CA GLU A 19 1.10 -11.04 11.79
C GLU A 19 0.49 -9.71 12.27
N ASP A 20 0.35 -9.52 13.58
CA ASP A 20 -0.17 -8.28 14.16
C ASP A 20 0.78 -7.09 13.95
N GLU A 21 2.10 -7.30 14.07
CA GLU A 21 3.11 -6.27 13.78
C GLU A 21 3.12 -5.89 12.29
N LEU A 22 3.04 -6.88 11.40
CA LEU A 22 2.95 -6.64 9.96
C LEU A 22 1.71 -5.82 9.63
N ARG A 23 0.55 -6.23 10.14
CA ARG A 23 -0.72 -5.52 9.94
C ARG A 23 -0.67 -4.09 10.48
N ALA A 24 -0.12 -3.88 11.67
CA ALA A 24 0.03 -2.53 12.24
C ALA A 24 0.95 -1.65 11.39
N SER A 25 2.01 -2.22 10.81
CA SER A 25 2.91 -1.52 9.89
C SER A 25 2.20 -1.15 8.57
N GLU A 26 1.46 -2.08 7.99
CA GLU A 26 0.67 -1.86 6.77
C GLU A 26 -0.41 -0.79 6.98
N GLU A 27 -1.15 -0.85 8.09
CA GLU A 27 -2.16 0.15 8.46
C GLU A 27 -1.53 1.54 8.61
N LYS A 28 -0.35 1.62 9.26
CA LYS A 28 0.37 2.88 9.43
C LYS A 28 0.87 3.45 8.10
N PHE A 29 1.42 2.59 7.23
CA PHE A 29 1.84 2.99 5.89
C PHE A 29 0.65 3.48 5.06
N ALA A 30 -0.45 2.72 5.04
CA ALA A 30 -1.66 3.07 4.32
C ALA A 30 -2.25 4.40 4.82
N ALA A 31 -2.26 4.63 6.14
CA ALA A 31 -2.68 5.88 6.72
C ALA A 31 -1.80 7.05 6.23
N ALA A 32 -0.47 6.93 6.35
CA ALA A 32 0.46 7.98 5.92
C ALA A 32 0.38 8.27 4.41
N PHE A 33 0.23 7.24 3.58
CA PHE A 33 0.08 7.37 2.13
C PHE A 33 -1.20 8.12 1.76
N ARG A 34 -2.35 7.72 2.35
CA ARG A 34 -3.66 8.30 2.07
C ARG A 34 -3.84 9.70 2.65
N SER A 35 -3.31 9.96 3.85
CA SER A 35 -3.45 11.24 4.53
C SER A 35 -2.40 12.28 4.10
N SER A 36 -1.46 11.91 3.23
CA SER A 36 -0.41 12.83 2.77
C SER A 36 -1.02 14.02 2.02
N PRO A 37 -0.66 15.26 2.39
CA PRO A 37 -1.09 16.46 1.65
C PRO A 37 -0.37 16.62 0.31
N ASN A 38 0.70 15.84 0.08
CA ASN A 38 1.37 15.76 -1.21
C ASN A 38 0.76 14.62 -2.03
N GLY A 39 0.68 14.82 -3.35
CA GLY A 39 0.36 13.75 -4.28
C GLY A 39 1.46 12.69 -4.30
N ILE A 40 1.08 11.42 -4.15
CA ILE A 40 2.00 10.28 -4.16
C ILE A 40 1.47 9.23 -5.14
N LEU A 41 2.38 8.71 -5.96
CA LEU A 41 2.16 7.59 -6.86
C LEU A 41 3.24 6.54 -6.61
N LEU A 42 2.85 5.27 -6.64
CA LEU A 42 3.73 4.13 -6.53
C LEU A 42 3.73 3.37 -7.85
N SER A 43 4.92 3.06 -8.39
CA SER A 43 5.06 2.31 -9.63
C SER A 43 6.13 1.22 -9.54
N THR A 44 6.04 0.22 -10.42
CA THR A 44 7.16 -0.71 -10.65
C THR A 44 8.36 0.06 -11.19
N LEU A 45 9.56 -0.40 -10.85
CA LEU A 45 10.78 0.24 -11.33
C LEU A 45 11.07 -0.10 -12.79
N GLU A 46 10.78 -1.33 -13.22
CA GLU A 46 11.14 -1.85 -14.54
C GLU A 46 10.30 -1.21 -15.66
N GLU A 47 8.98 -1.25 -15.54
CA GLU A 47 8.07 -0.76 -16.59
C GLU A 47 7.42 0.58 -16.26
N GLY A 48 7.59 1.07 -15.02
CA GLY A 48 6.86 2.24 -14.54
C GLY A 48 5.36 1.97 -14.38
N THR A 49 4.95 0.72 -14.17
CA THR A 49 3.54 0.35 -14.03
C THR A 49 2.99 0.87 -12.73
N ILE A 50 1.91 1.64 -12.77
CA ILE A 50 1.32 2.26 -11.58
C ILE A 50 0.61 1.20 -10.74
N ILE A 51 1.04 1.07 -9.49
CA ILE A 51 0.53 0.12 -8.52
C ILE A 51 -0.52 0.78 -7.63
N ASP A 52 -0.25 2.00 -7.19
CA ASP A 52 -1.17 2.77 -6.36
C ASP A 52 -0.96 4.28 -6.52
N ILE A 53 -1.97 5.03 -6.11
CA ILE A 53 -2.02 6.49 -6.15
C ILE A 53 -2.88 6.97 -4.98
N ASN A 54 -2.41 8.00 -4.27
CA ASN A 54 -3.14 8.53 -3.13
C ASN A 54 -4.27 9.48 -3.56
N ASP A 55 -5.23 9.68 -2.67
CA ASP A 55 -6.43 10.47 -2.93
C ASP A 55 -6.09 11.92 -3.29
N THR A 56 -5.04 12.47 -2.68
CA THR A 56 -4.53 13.81 -3.00
C THR A 56 -4.14 13.95 -4.48
N LEU A 57 -3.37 13.01 -5.03
CA LEU A 57 -2.98 13.07 -6.44
C LEU A 57 -4.18 12.80 -7.35
N LEU A 58 -5.04 11.83 -7.01
CA LEU A 58 -6.27 11.53 -7.76
C LEU A 58 -7.17 12.77 -7.92
N ASN A 59 -7.39 13.50 -6.82
CA ASN A 59 -8.20 14.71 -6.82
C ASN A 59 -7.59 15.82 -7.69
N PHE A 60 -6.26 15.91 -7.71
CA PHE A 60 -5.53 16.92 -8.46
C PHE A 60 -5.53 16.68 -9.98
N ILE A 61 -5.33 15.43 -10.39
CA ILE A 61 -5.26 15.05 -11.82
C ILE A 61 -6.66 14.83 -12.42
N GLY A 62 -7.67 14.57 -11.60
CA GLY A 62 -9.06 14.45 -12.02
C GLY A 62 -9.38 13.24 -12.89
N ILE A 63 -8.54 12.20 -12.86
CA ILE A 63 -8.70 10.93 -13.58
C ILE A 63 -9.12 9.86 -12.57
N PRO A 64 -10.13 9.02 -12.86
CA PRO A 64 -10.54 7.95 -11.97
C PRO A 64 -9.42 6.91 -11.78
N LYS A 65 -9.33 6.34 -10.58
CA LYS A 65 -8.24 5.42 -10.19
C LYS A 65 -8.16 4.21 -11.13
N GLU A 66 -9.31 3.70 -11.56
CA GLU A 66 -9.46 2.53 -12.44
C GLU A 66 -8.82 2.75 -13.81
N GLU A 67 -8.70 4.00 -14.25
CA GLU A 67 -8.04 4.37 -15.50
C GLU A 67 -6.54 4.61 -15.35
N ILE A 68 -5.99 4.49 -14.14
CA ILE A 68 -4.58 4.77 -13.82
C ILE A 68 -3.84 3.49 -13.44
N ILE A 69 -4.43 2.69 -12.56
CA ILE A 69 -3.78 1.48 -12.05
C ILE A 69 -3.48 0.52 -13.20
N GLY A 70 -2.26 -0.01 -13.23
CA GLY A 70 -1.77 -0.93 -14.26
C GLY A 70 -1.28 -0.26 -15.55
N LYS A 71 -1.44 1.06 -15.72
CA LYS A 71 -0.83 1.80 -16.84
C LYS A 71 0.59 2.21 -16.53
N LYS A 72 1.37 2.56 -17.55
CA LYS A 72 2.71 3.12 -17.34
C LYS A 72 2.62 4.59 -16.96
N THR A 73 3.48 5.05 -16.07
CA THR A 73 3.56 6.46 -15.65
C THR A 73 3.68 7.44 -16.83
N LEU A 74 4.36 7.05 -17.90
CA LEU A 74 4.55 7.86 -19.10
C LEU A 74 3.34 7.91 -20.05
N GLU A 75 2.37 7.02 -19.88
CA GLU A 75 1.15 6.97 -20.71
C GLU A 75 0.05 7.89 -20.16
N ILE A 76 0.17 8.31 -18.90
CA ILE A 76 -0.80 9.20 -18.25
C ILE A 76 -0.49 10.65 -18.62
N GLN A 77 -1.40 11.28 -19.36
CA GLN A 77 -1.37 12.73 -19.54
C GLN A 77 -2.04 13.38 -18.34
N PHE A 78 -1.24 14.03 -17.48
CA PHE A 78 -1.76 14.76 -16.34
C PHE A 78 -2.50 16.02 -16.81
N VAL A 79 -3.83 16.01 -16.67
CA VAL A 79 -4.63 17.22 -16.83
C VAL A 79 -4.67 17.92 -15.48
N PHE A 80 -3.82 18.94 -15.31
CA PHE A 80 -3.79 19.75 -14.11
C PHE A 80 -5.09 20.57 -14.04
N LYS A 81 -5.92 20.33 -13.03
CA LYS A 81 -7.01 21.26 -12.70
C LYS A 81 -6.42 22.42 -11.89
N PRO A 82 -6.57 23.69 -12.34
CA PRO A 82 -6.06 24.85 -11.63
C PRO A 82 -6.76 25.05 -10.28
#